data_AF-S5LY01-F1
#
_entry.id   AF-S5LY01-F1
#
_cell.length_a   1.000
_cell.length_b   1.000
_cell.length_c   1.000
_cell.angle_alpha   90.00
_cell.angle_beta   90.00
_cell.angle_gamma   90.00
#
_symmetry.space_group_name_H-M   'P 1'
#
loop_
_entity.id
_entity.type
_entity.pdbx_description
1 polymer ?
#
loop_
_entity_poly.entity_id
_entity_poly.type
_entity_poly.pdbx_seq_one_letter_code
_entity_poly.pdbx_strand_id
1 'polypeptide(L)'
;MKNLDYLINKYSKKILKVKYNSINFYWEFINFTDIVNTNNFIKMFKKALNTEYNKKQEDDIKEKIHELRNIINYYLNKIKNLDFFEYKITILDNLLSSIYNSIKKFINNIIVTYLFFEKIHESIFENEKYFDNDLFYEWKLEILKFELIKHNLILLKSLNYNKKFEKNIIQEQKNIENSKIKISECYIKAII
;
A
#
# COMPACT_ATOMS: atom_id res chain seq x y z
N MET A 1 19.29 -4.86 -14.84
CA MET A 1 17.96 -4.20 -14.88
C MET A 1 16.88 -5.00 -15.62
N LYS A 2 17.13 -5.66 -16.75
CA LYS A 2 16.11 -6.44 -17.52
C LYS A 2 15.25 -7.41 -16.67
N ASN A 3 15.82 -8.05 -15.66
CA ASN A 3 15.09 -9.02 -14.81
C ASN A 3 14.07 -8.36 -13.88
N LEU A 4 14.31 -7.13 -13.39
CA LEU A 4 13.36 -6.43 -12.52
C LEU A 4 12.15 -5.97 -13.31
N ASP A 5 12.36 -5.38 -14.49
CA ASP A 5 11.27 -4.91 -15.35
C ASP A 5 10.40 -6.09 -15.81
N TYR A 6 11.01 -7.23 -16.14
CA TYR A 6 10.28 -8.47 -16.42
C TYR A 6 9.40 -8.92 -15.25
N LEU A 7 9.94 -8.95 -14.02
CA LEU A 7 9.17 -9.33 -12.83
C LEU A 7 8.06 -8.33 -12.51
N ILE A 8 8.29 -7.03 -12.66
CA ILE A 8 7.27 -6.00 -12.46
C ILE A 8 6.09 -6.21 -13.42
N ASN A 9 6.37 -6.55 -14.69
CA ASN A 9 5.34 -6.78 -15.70
C ASN A 9 4.42 -7.97 -15.37
N LYS A 10 4.91 -8.99 -14.64
CA LYS A 10 4.10 -10.14 -14.17
C LYS A 10 2.91 -9.74 -13.29
N TYR A 11 2.97 -8.59 -12.64
CA TYR A 11 1.92 -8.09 -11.76
C TYR A 11 0.97 -7.11 -12.43
N SER A 12 1.22 -6.74 -13.69
CA SER A 12 0.48 -5.70 -14.38
C SER A 12 -0.89 -6.16 -14.91
N LYS A 13 -1.82 -5.21 -15.03
CA LYS A 13 -3.18 -5.36 -15.60
C LYS A 13 -4.02 -6.49 -14.98
N LYS A 14 -3.93 -6.64 -13.66
CA LYS A 14 -4.73 -7.63 -12.93
C LYS A 14 -6.02 -7.01 -12.43
N ILE A 15 -7.15 -7.52 -12.93
CA ILE A 15 -8.47 -7.15 -12.41
C ILE A 15 -8.66 -7.80 -11.04
N LEU A 16 -9.04 -7.00 -10.07
CA LEU A 16 -9.27 -7.37 -8.69
C LEU A 16 -10.72 -7.11 -8.34
N LYS A 17 -11.31 -8.09 -7.67
CA LYS A 17 -12.66 -8.02 -7.12
C LYS A 17 -12.59 -7.91 -5.60
N VAL A 18 -13.34 -6.99 -5.05
CA VAL A 18 -13.53 -6.79 -3.61
C VAL A 18 -15.01 -6.83 -3.34
N LYS A 19 -15.40 -7.58 -2.33
CA LYS A 19 -16.75 -7.51 -1.78
C LYS A 19 -16.68 -6.76 -0.48
N TYR A 20 -17.42 -5.66 -0.37
CA TYR A 20 -17.58 -4.91 0.86
C TYR A 20 -19.06 -4.82 1.17
N ASN A 21 -19.48 -5.38 2.30
CA ASN A 21 -20.88 -5.68 2.59
C ASN A 21 -21.53 -6.45 1.42
N SER A 22 -22.64 -5.94 0.88
CA SER A 22 -23.34 -6.54 -0.27
C SER A 22 -22.88 -6.01 -1.63
N ILE A 23 -21.89 -5.10 -1.66
CA ILE A 23 -21.45 -4.38 -2.86
C ILE A 23 -20.16 -5.00 -3.41
N ASN A 24 -20.09 -5.18 -4.73
CA ASN A 24 -18.88 -5.64 -5.41
C ASN A 24 -18.17 -4.45 -6.06
N PHE A 25 -16.94 -4.20 -5.62
CA PHE A 25 -16.02 -3.27 -6.26
C PHE A 25 -15.06 -4.06 -7.14
N TYR A 26 -14.81 -3.52 -8.33
CA TYR A 26 -13.77 -4.03 -9.21
C TYR A 26 -12.76 -2.90 -9.41
N TRP A 27 -11.50 -3.26 -9.54
CA TRP A 27 -10.46 -2.31 -9.92
C TRP A 27 -9.32 -3.05 -10.59
N GLU A 28 -8.55 -2.34 -11.40
CA GLU A 28 -7.42 -2.91 -12.11
C GLU A 28 -6.12 -2.45 -11.46
N PHE A 29 -5.27 -3.40 -11.08
CA PHE A 29 -3.89 -3.10 -10.74
C PHE A 29 -3.12 -2.90 -12.05
N ILE A 30 -2.76 -1.65 -12.38
CA ILE A 30 -2.07 -1.33 -13.64
C ILE A 30 -0.66 -1.92 -13.63
N ASN A 31 0.16 -1.48 -12.68
CA ASN A 31 1.55 -1.87 -12.45
C ASN A 31 1.97 -1.28 -11.08
N PHE A 32 3.22 -1.47 -10.64
CA PHE A 32 3.65 -0.94 -9.35
C PHE A 32 3.84 0.59 -9.29
N THR A 33 4.06 1.26 -10.43
CA THR A 33 4.30 2.72 -10.46
C THR A 33 3.00 3.52 -10.45
N ASP A 34 2.00 3.03 -11.18
CA ASP A 34 0.70 3.67 -11.37
C ASP A 34 -0.36 3.11 -10.43
N ILE A 35 -0.21 1.86 -9.99
CA ILE A 35 -1.08 1.13 -9.06
C ILE A 35 -2.51 0.94 -9.58
N VAL A 36 -3.28 2.02 -9.72
CA VAL A 36 -4.63 2.05 -10.31
C VAL A 36 -4.80 3.22 -11.27
N ASN A 37 -5.70 3.10 -12.23
CA ASN A 37 -6.16 4.28 -12.98
C ASN A 37 -7.14 5.02 -12.09
N THR A 38 -6.75 6.16 -11.53
CA THR A 38 -7.57 6.88 -10.54
C THR A 38 -8.94 7.30 -11.11
N ASN A 39 -9.01 7.70 -12.37
CA ASN A 39 -10.28 8.07 -13.01
C ASN A 39 -11.21 6.87 -13.14
N ASN A 40 -10.69 5.71 -13.57
CA ASN A 40 -11.50 4.49 -13.62
C ASN A 40 -11.90 4.04 -12.23
N PHE A 41 -10.98 4.11 -11.25
CA PHE A 41 -11.24 3.75 -9.86
C PHE A 41 -12.41 4.55 -9.29
N ILE A 42 -12.38 5.87 -9.43
CA ILE A 42 -13.49 6.76 -9.01
C ILE A 42 -14.80 6.39 -9.72
N LYS A 43 -14.78 6.25 -11.06
CA LYS A 43 -15.98 5.86 -11.84
C LYS A 43 -16.58 4.54 -11.36
N MET A 44 -15.74 3.57 -10.99
CA MET A 44 -16.19 2.27 -10.50
C MET A 44 -16.82 2.38 -9.12
N PHE A 45 -16.28 3.19 -8.23
CA PHE A 45 -16.91 3.48 -6.93
C PHE A 45 -18.25 4.19 -7.09
N LYS A 46 -18.31 5.23 -7.94
CA LYS A 46 -19.58 5.93 -8.25
C LYS A 46 -20.65 4.96 -8.73
N LYS A 47 -20.29 4.07 -9.66
CA LYS A 47 -21.20 3.05 -10.19
C LYS A 47 -21.61 2.03 -9.12
N ALA A 48 -20.68 1.55 -8.30
CA ALA A 48 -20.93 0.53 -7.29
C ALA A 48 -21.80 1.05 -6.13
N LEU A 49 -21.61 2.31 -5.73
CA LEU A 49 -22.39 2.97 -4.69
C LEU A 49 -23.67 3.61 -5.21
N ASN A 50 -23.83 3.73 -6.53
CA ASN A 50 -24.89 4.51 -7.18
C ASN A 50 -24.93 5.96 -6.68
N THR A 51 -23.76 6.61 -6.60
CA THR A 51 -23.63 7.99 -6.11
C THR A 51 -22.59 8.80 -6.87
N GLU A 52 -22.74 10.11 -6.84
CA GLU A 52 -21.72 11.05 -7.32
C GLU A 52 -20.77 11.47 -6.20
N TYR A 53 -19.53 11.77 -6.58
CA TYR A 53 -18.55 12.45 -5.72
C TYR A 53 -18.43 13.90 -6.14
N ASN A 54 -18.34 14.80 -5.17
CA ASN A 54 -18.01 16.19 -5.46
C ASN A 54 -16.50 16.33 -5.77
N LYS A 55 -16.10 17.48 -6.30
CA LYS A 55 -14.69 17.73 -6.68
C LYS A 55 -13.72 17.52 -5.52
N LYS A 56 -14.07 17.97 -4.30
CA LYS A 56 -13.22 17.82 -3.11
C LYS A 56 -12.96 16.34 -2.80
N GLN A 57 -14.00 15.51 -2.86
CA GLN A 57 -13.89 14.06 -2.65
C GLN A 57 -13.06 13.39 -3.75
N GLU A 58 -13.24 13.78 -5.00
CA GLU A 58 -12.42 13.24 -6.10
C GLU A 58 -10.95 13.61 -5.97
N ASP A 59 -10.66 14.85 -5.57
CA ASP A 59 -9.29 15.33 -5.38
C ASP A 59 -8.64 14.65 -4.19
N ASP A 60 -9.37 14.43 -3.09
CA ASP A 60 -8.90 13.64 -1.94
C ASP A 60 -8.54 12.19 -2.32
N ILE A 61 -9.38 11.52 -3.12
CA ILE A 61 -9.09 10.17 -3.64
C ILE A 61 -7.79 10.19 -4.46
N LYS A 62 -7.61 11.21 -5.31
CA LYS A 62 -6.40 11.34 -6.14
C LYS A 62 -5.16 11.53 -5.28
N GLU A 63 -5.25 12.37 -4.25
CA GLU A 63 -4.16 12.62 -3.31
C GLU A 63 -3.75 11.35 -2.57
N LYS A 64 -4.72 10.61 -2.01
CA LYS A 64 -4.46 9.34 -1.31
C LYS A 64 -3.82 8.27 -2.22
N ILE A 65 -4.30 8.14 -3.47
CA ILE A 65 -3.67 7.25 -4.46
C ILE A 65 -2.28 7.74 -4.87
N HIS A 66 -2.07 9.06 -4.99
CA HIS A 66 -0.76 9.63 -5.31
C HIS A 66 0.26 9.39 -4.18
N GLU A 67 -0.15 9.56 -2.93
CA GLU A 67 0.70 9.24 -1.77
C GLU A 67 1.11 7.77 -1.78
N LEU A 68 0.16 6.86 -2.05
CA LEU A 68 0.45 5.43 -2.18
C LEU A 68 1.50 5.17 -3.29
N ARG A 69 1.37 5.79 -4.46
CA ARG A 69 2.36 5.70 -5.54
C ARG A 69 3.74 6.17 -5.08
N ASN A 70 3.81 7.30 -4.37
CA ASN A 70 5.07 7.86 -3.89
C ASN A 70 5.78 6.90 -2.92
N ILE A 71 5.02 6.29 -2.00
CA ILE A 71 5.54 5.29 -1.07
C ILE A 71 6.10 4.07 -1.83
N ILE A 72 5.34 3.52 -2.79
CA ILE A 72 5.79 2.34 -3.54
C ILE A 72 7.01 2.66 -4.40
N ASN A 73 7.01 3.80 -5.08
CA ASN A 73 8.14 4.24 -5.90
C ASN A 73 9.41 4.43 -5.06
N TYR A 74 9.31 4.95 -3.83
CA TYR A 74 10.44 5.03 -2.91
C TYR A 74 11.07 3.66 -2.65
N TYR A 75 10.27 2.63 -2.35
CA TYR A 75 10.78 1.28 -2.13
C TYR A 75 11.30 0.61 -3.41
N LEU A 76 10.64 0.78 -4.54
CA LEU A 76 11.14 0.29 -5.83
C LEU A 76 12.49 0.89 -6.19
N ASN A 77 12.68 2.19 -5.94
CA ASN A 77 13.96 2.86 -6.21
C ASN A 77 15.07 2.36 -5.28
N LYS A 78 14.76 2.11 -3.99
CA LYS A 78 15.70 1.42 -3.09
C LYS A 78 16.13 0.07 -3.65
N ILE A 79 15.19 -0.72 -4.16
CA ILE A 79 15.46 -2.03 -4.76
C ILE A 79 16.33 -1.88 -6.02
N LYS A 80 15.97 -0.98 -6.95
CA LYS A 80 16.73 -0.74 -8.19
C LYS A 80 18.21 -0.44 -7.96
N ASN A 81 18.53 0.23 -6.86
CA ASN A 81 19.90 0.61 -6.50
C ASN A 81 20.73 -0.54 -5.87
N LEU A 82 20.14 -1.71 -5.66
CA LEU A 82 20.87 -2.88 -5.16
C LEU A 82 21.49 -3.63 -6.34
N ASP A 83 22.79 -3.92 -6.24
CA ASP A 83 23.47 -4.83 -7.17
C ASP A 83 22.90 -6.25 -7.00
N PHE A 84 22.01 -6.65 -7.91
CA PHE A 84 21.49 -8.01 -7.96
C PHE A 84 22.35 -8.87 -8.90
N PHE A 85 22.92 -9.95 -8.36
CA PHE A 85 23.40 -11.05 -9.17
C PHE A 85 22.23 -11.88 -9.69
N GLU A 86 22.34 -12.40 -10.92
CA GLU A 86 21.26 -13.12 -11.62
C GLU A 86 20.66 -14.31 -10.85
N TYR A 87 21.41 -14.96 -9.96
CA TYR A 87 20.94 -16.10 -9.18
C TYR A 87 19.97 -15.77 -8.03
N LYS A 88 19.61 -14.49 -7.83
CA LYS A 88 18.70 -14.04 -6.75
C LYS A 88 17.32 -13.57 -7.23
N ILE A 89 16.95 -13.89 -8.47
CA ILE A 89 15.64 -13.54 -9.07
C ILE A 89 14.46 -13.99 -8.21
N THR A 90 14.50 -15.20 -7.64
CA THR A 90 13.43 -15.72 -6.77
C THR A 90 13.21 -14.86 -5.52
N ILE A 91 14.28 -14.34 -4.93
CA ILE A 91 14.19 -13.45 -3.75
C ILE A 91 13.47 -12.15 -4.15
N LEU A 92 13.79 -11.61 -5.32
CA LEU A 92 13.18 -10.41 -5.86
C LEU A 92 11.70 -10.62 -6.24
N ASP A 93 11.35 -11.75 -6.87
CA ASP A 93 9.95 -12.11 -7.17
C ASP A 93 9.13 -12.26 -5.89
N ASN A 94 9.68 -12.92 -4.86
CA ASN A 94 9.03 -13.03 -3.55
C ASN A 94 8.79 -11.66 -2.90
N LEU A 95 9.76 -10.77 -2.96
CA LEU A 95 9.61 -9.41 -2.46
C LEU A 95 8.50 -8.64 -3.19
N LEU A 96 8.53 -8.65 -4.52
CA LEU A 96 7.52 -7.97 -5.34
C LEU A 96 6.13 -8.55 -5.09
N SER A 97 6.03 -9.87 -4.94
CA SER A 97 4.79 -10.56 -4.55
C SER A 97 4.24 -10.04 -3.21
N SER A 98 5.11 -9.93 -2.21
CA SER A 98 4.74 -9.40 -0.89
C SER A 98 4.28 -7.94 -0.95
N ILE A 99 5.00 -7.08 -1.68
CA ILE A 99 4.62 -5.67 -1.88
C ILE A 99 3.27 -5.59 -2.60
N TYR A 100 3.09 -6.34 -3.69
CA TYR A 100 1.83 -6.39 -4.43
C TYR A 100 0.65 -6.80 -3.52
N ASN A 101 0.85 -7.84 -2.70
CA ASN A 101 -0.18 -8.29 -1.77
C ASN A 101 -0.50 -7.25 -0.69
N SER A 102 0.51 -6.53 -0.17
CA SER A 102 0.30 -5.43 0.77
C SER A 102 -0.50 -4.29 0.14
N ILE A 103 -0.15 -3.87 -1.08
CA ILE A 103 -0.89 -2.83 -1.83
C ILE A 103 -2.34 -3.26 -2.08
N LYS A 104 -2.52 -4.48 -2.60
CA LYS A 104 -3.84 -5.03 -2.88
C LYS A 104 -4.71 -5.04 -1.62
N LYS A 105 -4.18 -5.55 -0.49
CA LYS A 105 -4.90 -5.56 0.78
C LYS A 105 -5.24 -4.15 1.24
N PHE A 106 -4.31 -3.20 1.10
CA PHE A 106 -4.54 -1.81 1.49
C PHE A 106 -5.66 -1.16 0.67
N ILE A 107 -5.63 -1.27 -0.66
CA ILE A 107 -6.71 -0.74 -1.51
C ILE A 107 -8.04 -1.43 -1.17
N ASN A 108 -8.03 -2.76 -1.08
CA ASN A 108 -9.23 -3.55 -0.87
C ASN A 108 -9.92 -3.30 0.47
N ASN A 109 -9.15 -3.15 1.54
CA ASN A 109 -9.70 -3.13 2.89
C ASN A 109 -9.68 -1.75 3.51
N ILE A 110 -8.79 -0.86 3.08
CA ILE A 110 -8.60 0.45 3.70
C ILE A 110 -9.19 1.53 2.81
N ILE A 111 -8.75 1.63 1.55
CA ILE A 111 -9.30 2.67 0.64
C ILE A 111 -10.79 2.42 0.41
N VAL A 112 -11.21 1.19 0.14
CA VAL A 112 -12.65 0.89 -0.06
C VAL A 112 -13.48 1.25 1.18
N THR A 113 -12.99 0.90 2.38
CA THR A 113 -13.65 1.24 3.65
C THR A 113 -13.75 2.75 3.84
N TYR A 114 -12.63 3.46 3.68
CA TYR A 114 -12.57 4.91 3.76
C TYR A 114 -13.60 5.56 2.83
N LEU A 115 -13.62 5.18 1.54
CA LEU A 115 -14.55 5.75 0.56
C LEU A 115 -16.01 5.43 0.82
N PHE A 116 -16.29 4.29 1.44
CA PHE A 116 -17.64 3.93 1.85
C PHE A 116 -18.10 4.81 3.01
N PHE A 117 -17.33 4.86 4.10
CA PHE A 117 -17.68 5.60 5.31
C PHE A 117 -17.70 7.12 5.12
N GLU A 118 -16.76 7.66 4.34
CA GLU A 118 -16.78 9.06 3.91
C GLU A 118 -18.05 9.40 3.14
N LYS A 119 -18.57 8.46 2.34
CA LYS A 119 -19.74 8.70 1.53
C LYS A 119 -21.03 8.70 2.34
N ILE A 120 -21.13 7.83 3.34
CA ILE A 120 -22.31 7.75 4.21
C ILE A 120 -22.22 8.68 5.43
N HIS A 121 -21.11 9.40 5.60
CA HIS A 121 -20.84 10.30 6.72
C HIS A 121 -20.94 9.60 8.09
N GLU A 122 -20.47 8.36 8.16
CA GLU A 122 -20.38 7.59 9.40
C GLU A 122 -18.91 7.39 9.79
N SER A 123 -18.68 7.21 11.09
CA SER A 123 -17.38 6.81 11.63
C SER A 123 -17.13 5.33 11.40
N ILE A 124 -15.88 4.98 11.09
CA ILE A 124 -15.47 3.58 10.94
C ILE A 124 -15.51 2.90 12.31
N PHE A 125 -16.18 1.74 12.41
CA PHE A 125 -16.19 0.91 13.61
C PHE A 125 -15.33 -0.34 13.41
N GLU A 126 -14.25 -0.48 14.18
CA GLU A 126 -13.33 -1.63 14.13
C GLU A 126 -12.83 -1.96 15.54
N ASN A 127 -12.74 -3.25 15.90
CA ASN A 127 -12.24 -3.69 17.22
C ASN A 127 -12.89 -2.95 18.40
N GLU A 128 -14.22 -2.83 18.38
CA GLU A 128 -15.03 -2.22 19.44
C GLU A 128 -14.79 -0.71 19.64
N LYS A 129 -14.20 -0.01 18.66
CA LYS A 129 -13.95 1.43 18.72
C LYS A 129 -14.43 2.13 17.45
N TYR A 130 -14.84 3.39 17.63
CA TYR A 130 -15.13 4.31 16.53
C TYR A 130 -13.88 5.10 16.17
N PHE A 131 -13.70 5.36 14.88
CA PHE A 131 -12.58 6.11 14.36
C PHE A 131 -13.03 7.27 13.49
N ASP A 132 -12.28 8.36 13.56
CA ASP A 132 -12.31 9.40 12.54
C ASP A 132 -11.77 8.82 11.22
N ASN A 133 -12.48 9.07 10.12
CA ASN A 133 -12.20 8.41 8.85
C ASN A 133 -10.83 8.81 8.26
N ASP A 134 -10.47 10.09 8.35
CA ASP A 134 -9.20 10.60 7.84
C ASP A 134 -8.04 10.09 8.71
N LEU A 135 -8.17 10.18 10.04
CA LEU A 135 -7.14 9.69 10.96
C LEU A 135 -7.02 8.15 10.92
N PHE A 136 -8.11 7.44 10.66
CA PHE A 136 -8.09 5.99 10.42
C PHE A 136 -7.26 5.66 9.17
N TYR A 137 -7.49 6.39 8.07
CA TYR A 137 -6.70 6.20 6.85
C TYR A 137 -5.21 6.43 7.11
N GLU A 138 -4.86 7.53 7.81
CA GLU A 138 -3.46 7.83 8.19
C GLU A 138 -2.84 6.70 9.01
N TRP A 139 -3.55 6.21 10.03
CA TRP A 139 -3.09 5.09 10.85
C TRP A 139 -2.83 3.84 10.02
N LYS A 140 -3.78 3.45 9.17
CA LYS A 140 -3.62 2.27 8.31
C LYS A 140 -2.51 2.45 7.28
N LEU A 141 -2.27 3.67 6.82
CA LEU A 141 -1.17 3.98 5.92
C LEU A 141 0.19 3.81 6.61
N GLU A 142 0.32 4.21 7.87
CA GLU A 142 1.53 3.94 8.65
C GLU A 142 1.77 2.44 8.85
N ILE A 143 0.70 1.64 9.02
CA ILE A 143 0.80 0.17 9.01
C ILE A 143 1.31 -0.36 7.66
N LEU A 144 0.85 0.19 6.53
CA LEU A 144 1.38 -0.20 5.22
C LEU A 144 2.88 0.14 5.11
N LYS A 145 3.27 1.36 5.49
CA LYS A 145 4.68 1.79 5.48
C LYS A 145 5.56 0.83 6.30
N PHE A 146 5.10 0.45 7.49
CA PHE A 146 5.76 -0.53 8.35
C PHE A 146 5.95 -1.91 7.69
N GLU A 147 4.91 -2.43 7.05
CA GLU A 147 5.01 -3.71 6.35
C GLU A 147 6.01 -3.65 5.19
N LEU A 148 6.07 -2.52 4.46
CA LEU A 148 7.08 -2.32 3.41
C LEU A 148 8.51 -2.24 3.97
N ILE A 149 8.70 -1.61 5.14
CA ILE A 149 9.99 -1.62 5.86
C ILE A 149 10.40 -3.07 6.17
N LYS A 150 9.47 -3.88 6.70
CA LYS A 150 9.73 -5.29 7.05
C LYS A 150 10.10 -6.12 5.82
N HIS A 151 9.38 -5.95 4.72
CA HIS A 151 9.70 -6.62 3.45
C HIS A 151 11.10 -6.23 2.95
N ASN A 152 11.46 -4.96 3.04
CA ASN A 152 12.80 -4.48 2.68
C ASN A 152 13.88 -5.06 3.60
N LEU A 153 13.63 -5.14 4.91
CA LEU A 153 14.58 -5.76 5.86
C LEU A 153 14.80 -7.23 5.55
N ILE A 154 13.74 -7.97 5.21
CA ILE A 154 13.85 -9.39 4.80
C ILE A 154 14.73 -9.50 3.56
N LEU A 155 14.49 -8.66 2.53
CA LEU A 155 15.33 -8.60 1.34
C LEU A 155 16.80 -8.38 1.70
N LEU A 156 17.09 -7.33 2.46
CA LEU A 156 18.47 -6.98 2.83
C LEU A 156 19.17 -8.13 3.56
N LYS A 157 18.48 -8.78 4.52
CA LYS A 157 18.99 -9.97 5.22
C LYS A 157 19.29 -11.13 4.27
N SER A 158 18.38 -11.42 3.32
CA SER A 158 18.60 -12.45 2.29
C SER A 158 19.73 -12.11 1.31
N LEU A 159 20.05 -10.82 1.16
CA LEU A 159 21.13 -10.35 0.31
C LEU A 159 22.48 -10.23 1.03
N ASN A 160 22.52 -10.27 2.37
CA ASN A 160 23.67 -9.89 3.21
C ASN A 160 24.85 -10.88 3.22
N TYR A 161 25.35 -11.24 2.04
CA TYR A 161 26.60 -11.98 1.92
C TYR A 161 27.79 -11.09 2.33
N ASN A 162 28.75 -11.65 3.07
CA ASN A 162 29.92 -10.94 3.59
C ASN A 162 29.61 -9.60 4.29
N LYS A 163 28.43 -9.49 4.93
CA LYS A 163 27.99 -8.29 5.65
C LYS A 163 27.89 -7.01 4.78
N LYS A 164 27.76 -7.15 3.44
CA LYS A 164 27.67 -6.00 2.49
C LYS A 164 26.55 -5.01 2.87
N PHE A 165 25.46 -5.50 3.45
CA PHE A 165 24.27 -4.71 3.77
C PHE A 165 24.04 -4.52 5.27
N GLU A 166 25.04 -4.81 6.12
CA GLU A 166 24.90 -4.76 7.58
C GLU A 166 24.42 -3.39 8.09
N LYS A 167 24.99 -2.30 7.56
CA LYS A 167 24.58 -0.94 7.91
C LYS A 167 23.12 -0.66 7.53
N ASN A 168 22.69 -1.10 6.33
CA ASN A 168 21.31 -0.95 5.88
C ASN A 168 20.34 -1.77 6.75
N ILE A 169 20.73 -2.98 7.15
CA ILE A 169 19.94 -3.83 8.05
C ILE A 169 19.73 -3.15 9.40
N ILE A 170 20.81 -2.63 10.02
CA ILE A 170 20.72 -1.91 11.28
C ILE A 170 19.82 -0.67 11.15
N GLN A 171 19.94 0.07 10.04
CA GLN A 171 19.09 1.24 9.81
C GLN A 171 17.61 0.86 9.66
N GLU A 172 17.28 -0.20 8.90
CA GLU A 172 15.89 -0.63 8.75
C GLU A 172 15.33 -1.20 10.07
N GLN A 173 16.14 -1.85 10.91
CA GLN A 173 15.73 -2.23 12.27
C GLN A 173 15.35 -1.02 13.12
N LYS A 174 16.13 0.08 13.06
CA LYS A 174 15.78 1.34 13.73
C LYS A 174 14.48 1.93 13.17
N ASN A 175 14.31 1.89 11.84
CA ASN A 175 13.09 2.38 11.19
C ASN A 175 11.85 1.58 11.65
N ILE A 176 11.98 0.27 11.86
CA ILE A 176 10.92 -0.58 12.42
C ILE A 176 10.50 -0.09 13.81
N GLU A 177 11.45 0.15 14.71
CA GLU A 177 11.11 0.61 16.07
C GLU A 177 10.44 1.99 16.06
N ASN A 178 10.97 2.93 15.27
CA ASN A 178 10.34 4.25 15.11
C ASN A 178 8.92 4.15 14.52
N SER A 179 8.74 3.26 13.54
CA SER A 179 7.44 3.06 12.90
C SER A 179 6.41 2.43 13.82
N LYS A 180 6.80 1.56 14.77
CA LYS A 180 5.89 1.03 15.80
C LYS A 180 5.35 2.14 16.70
N ILE A 181 6.22 3.05 17.13
CA ILE A 181 5.85 4.21 17.96
C ILE A 181 4.84 5.06 17.19
N LYS A 182 5.17 5.43 15.95
CA LYS A 182 4.30 6.25 15.11
C LYS A 182 2.93 5.61 14.82
N ILE A 183 2.89 4.30 14.55
CA ILE A 183 1.63 3.56 14.39
C ILE A 183 0.77 3.66 15.65
N SER A 184 1.39 3.53 16.82
CA SER A 184 0.69 3.59 18.11
C SER A 184 0.12 4.99 18.36
N GLU A 185 0.89 6.04 18.04
CA GLU A 185 0.44 7.43 18.11
C GLU A 185 -0.74 7.70 17.17
N CYS A 186 -0.65 7.29 15.91
CA CYS A 186 -1.73 7.43 14.93
C CYS A 186 -2.98 6.66 15.36
N TYR A 187 -2.83 5.44 15.89
CA TYR A 187 -3.94 4.65 16.39
C TYR A 187 -4.70 5.37 17.51
N ILE A 188 -3.98 5.90 18.50
CA ILE A 188 -4.59 6.61 19.63
C ILE A 188 -5.32 7.86 19.15
N LYS A 189 -4.70 8.63 18.24
CA LYS A 189 -5.31 9.85 17.67
C LYS A 189 -6.57 9.56 16.86
N ALA A 190 -6.63 8.42 16.19
CA ALA A 190 -7.74 8.08 15.31
C ALA A 190 -9.01 7.66 16.05
N ILE A 191 -8.93 7.29 17.33
CA ILE A 191 -10.09 6.87 18.14
C ILE A 191 -10.92 8.09 18.54
N ILE A 192 -12.24 7.99 18.39
CA ILE A 192 -13.23 8.97 18.87
C ILE A 192 -13.85 8.48 20.18
#